data_AF-A0AAE4YTP1-F1
#
_entry.id   AF-A0AAE4YTP1-F1
#
_cell.length_a   1.000
_cell.length_b   1.000
_cell.length_c   1.000
_cell.angle_alpha   90.00
_cell.angle_beta   90.00
_cell.angle_gamma   90.00
#
_symmetry.space_group_name_H-M   'P 1'
#
loop_
_entity.id
_entity.type
_entity.pdbx_description
1 polymer ?
#
loop_
_entity_poly.entity_id
_entity_poly.type
_entity_poly.pdbx_seq_one_letter_code
_entity_poly.pdbx_strand_id
1 'polypeptide(L)'
;MTENVVSFEEKRLERLDGTVFGSTAEECKIAAIGSQIEFAKRELETVQGYIDLVYAGTITIAMNDCGEPPPQQPFAHLGNVLSNYEQVLFDRIAELEYEQEMLSSPADDQGY
;
A
#
# COMPACT_ATOMS: atom_id res chain seq x y z
N MET A 1 -33.37 8.28 -24.86
CA MET A 1 -32.46 7.12 -24.77
C MET A 1 -31.70 7.29 -23.48
N THR A 2 -32.12 6.59 -22.42
CA THR A 2 -31.49 6.65 -21.10
C THR A 2 -30.41 5.59 -21.07
N GLU A 3 -29.16 6.03 -21.17
CA GLU A 3 -28.00 5.16 -21.05
C GLU A 3 -28.00 4.58 -19.64
N ASN A 4 -28.20 3.26 -19.56
CA ASN A 4 -28.17 2.52 -18.30
C ASN A 4 -26.72 2.55 -17.80
N VAL A 5 -26.42 3.47 -16.89
CA VAL A 5 -25.15 3.50 -16.17
C VAL A 5 -25.20 2.32 -15.21
N VAL A 6 -24.83 1.14 -15.72
CA VAL A 6 -24.73 -0.07 -14.90
C VAL A 6 -23.66 0.21 -13.85
N SER A 7 -24.07 0.34 -12.59
CA SER A 7 -23.16 0.56 -11.48
C SER A 7 -22.11 -0.56 -11.48
N PHE A 8 -20.83 -0.20 -11.35
CA PHE A 8 -19.73 -1.16 -11.25
C PHE A 8 -19.98 -2.19 -10.14
N GLU A 9 -20.73 -1.82 -9.10
CA GLU A 9 -21.16 -2.71 -8.03
C GLU A 9 -22.20 -3.75 -8.46
N GLU A 10 -23.11 -3.40 -9.37
CA GLU A 10 -24.16 -4.30 -9.88
C GLU A 10 -23.56 -5.38 -10.79
N LYS A 11 -22.57 -5.00 -11.62
CA LYS A 11 -21.78 -5.96 -12.41
C LYS A 11 -20.92 -6.89 -11.56
N ARG A 12 -20.41 -6.43 -10.40
CA ARG A 12 -19.71 -7.28 -9.43
C ARG A 12 -20.67 -8.24 -8.72
N LEU A 13 -21.90 -7.79 -8.46
CA LEU A 13 -22.92 -8.57 -7.78
C LEU A 13 -23.56 -9.63 -8.68
N GLU A 14 -23.69 -9.41 -9.99
CA GLU A 14 -24.10 -10.46 -10.95
C GLU A 14 -23.03 -11.55 -11.12
N ARG A 15 -21.76 -11.22 -10.85
CA ARG A 15 -20.62 -12.15 -10.92
C ARG A 15 -20.48 -13.01 -9.67
N LEU A 16 -21.41 -12.95 -8.70
CA LEU A 16 -21.33 -13.65 -7.40
C LEU A 16 -21.44 -15.19 -7.47
N ASP A 17 -21.75 -15.76 -8.64
CA ASP A 17 -21.62 -17.20 -8.87
C ASP A 17 -20.17 -17.60 -9.25
N GLY A 18 -19.30 -16.58 -9.41
CA GLY A 18 -17.88 -16.68 -9.74
C GLY A 18 -17.01 -16.01 -8.67
N THR A 19 -15.88 -16.64 -8.38
CA THR A 19 -14.92 -16.27 -7.35
C THR A 19 -14.49 -14.79 -7.38
N VAL A 20 -14.44 -14.14 -6.21
CA VAL A 20 -14.06 -12.72 -6.01
C VAL A 20 -12.70 -12.35 -6.64
N PHE A 21 -11.83 -13.35 -6.83
CA PHE A 21 -10.45 -13.19 -7.30
C PHE A 21 -10.24 -13.69 -8.74
N GLY A 22 -11.33 -13.93 -9.49
CA GLY A 22 -11.27 -14.63 -10.78
C GLY A 22 -11.12 -16.13 -10.61
N SER A 23 -11.22 -16.87 -11.70
CA SER A 23 -11.28 -18.35 -11.68
C SER A 23 -10.03 -18.98 -12.31
N THR A 24 -9.27 -18.22 -13.08
CA THR A 24 -8.00 -18.68 -13.66
C THR A 24 -6.82 -18.36 -12.73
N ALA A 25 -5.73 -19.12 -12.86
CA ALA A 25 -4.50 -18.86 -12.10
C ALA A 25 -3.94 -17.45 -12.35
N GLU A 26 -4.07 -16.96 -13.58
CA GLU A 26 -3.61 -15.63 -13.99
C GLU A 26 -4.44 -14.53 -13.34
N GLU A 27 -5.77 -14.64 -13.38
CA GLU A 27 -6.67 -13.69 -12.72
C GLU A 27 -6.43 -13.66 -11.19
N CYS A 28 -6.24 -14.83 -10.57
CA CYS A 28 -5.91 -14.92 -9.15
C CYS A 28 -4.57 -14.23 -8.84
N LYS A 29 -3.56 -14.38 -9.71
CA LYS A 29 -2.25 -13.75 -9.54
C LYS A 29 -2.34 -12.23 -9.65
N ILE A 30 -3.03 -11.72 -10.66
CA ILE A 30 -3.28 -10.28 -10.85
C ILE A 30 -4.04 -9.70 -9.65
N ALA A 31 -5.06 -10.40 -9.16
CA ALA A 31 -5.82 -9.97 -8.00
C ALA A 31 -4.99 -9.97 -6.70
N ALA A 32 -4.10 -10.95 -6.53
CA ALA A 32 -3.18 -11.01 -5.39
C ALA A 32 -2.18 -9.85 -5.41
N ILE A 33 -1.58 -9.56 -6.56
CA ILE A 33 -0.65 -8.43 -6.72
C ILE A 33 -1.38 -7.10 -6.45
N GLY A 34 -2.58 -6.92 -7.03
CA GLY A 34 -3.40 -5.73 -6.78
C GLY A 34 -3.71 -5.53 -5.28
N SER A 35 -4.04 -6.62 -4.57
CA SER A 35 -4.26 -6.57 -3.12
C SER A 35 -2.99 -6.20 -2.34
N GLN A 36 -1.82 -6.68 -2.76
CA GLN A 36 -0.55 -6.33 -2.12
C GLN A 36 -0.17 -4.86 -2.35
N ILE A 37 -0.43 -4.33 -3.56
CA ILE A 37 -0.22 -2.91 -3.87
C ILE A 37 -1.09 -2.02 -2.97
N GLU A 38 -2.39 -2.32 -2.88
CA GLU A 38 -3.32 -1.56 -2.03
C GLU A 38 -2.90 -1.60 -0.56
N PHE A 39 -2.51 -2.78 -0.06
CA PHE A 39 -2.01 -2.91 1.30
C PHE A 39 -0.76 -2.05 1.52
N ALA A 40 0.24 -2.14 0.64
CA ALA A 40 1.48 -1.38 0.75
C ALA A 40 1.23 0.15 0.69
N LYS A 41 0.29 0.60 -0.13
CA LYS A 41 -0.11 2.03 -0.19
C LYS A 41 -0.74 2.50 1.12
N ARG A 42 -1.64 1.70 1.72
CA ARG A 42 -2.25 2.01 3.02
C ARG A 42 -1.23 2.02 4.17
N GLU A 43 -0.28 1.11 4.10
CA GLU A 43 0.81 1.07 5.06
C GLU A 43 1.73 2.28 4.92
N LEU A 44 2.05 2.69 3.69
CA LEU A 44 2.81 3.90 3.40
C LEU A 44 2.13 5.15 3.96
N GLU A 45 0.83 5.32 3.73
CA GLU A 45 0.03 6.41 4.32
C GLU A 45 0.16 6.44 5.85
N THR A 46 0.13 5.27 6.49
CA THR A 46 0.25 5.13 7.94
C THR A 46 1.65 5.49 8.44
N VAL A 47 2.69 5.03 7.75
CA VAL A 47 4.10 5.32 8.08
C VAL A 47 4.38 6.81 7.96
N GLN A 48 3.91 7.45 6.90
CA GLN A 48 4.02 8.90 6.70
C GLN A 48 3.35 9.68 7.84
N GLY A 49 2.16 9.26 8.27
CA GLY A 49 1.50 9.85 9.44
C GLY A 49 2.32 9.73 10.73
N TYR A 50 3.05 8.63 10.94
CA TYR A 50 3.94 8.49 12.09
C TYR A 50 5.23 9.32 11.95
N ILE A 51 5.79 9.43 10.75
CA ILE A 51 6.94 10.31 10.46
C ILE A 51 6.58 11.75 10.81
N ASP A 52 5.43 12.22 10.35
CA ASP A 52 4.92 13.56 10.66
C ASP A 52 4.79 13.77 12.17
N LEU A 53 4.21 12.81 12.90
CA LEU A 53 4.04 12.89 14.35
C LEU A 53 5.39 12.96 15.10
N VAL A 54 6.37 12.17 14.66
CA VAL A 54 7.72 12.13 15.24
C VAL A 54 8.47 13.43 15.00
N TYR A 55 8.47 13.95 13.77
CA TYR A 55 9.22 15.16 13.42
C TYR A 55 8.50 16.46 13.80
N ALA A 56 7.17 16.45 13.94
CA ALA A 56 6.41 17.59 14.48
C ALA A 56 6.62 17.78 16.00
N GLY A 57 7.33 16.88 16.68
CA GLY A 57 7.59 16.96 18.12
C GLY A 57 6.32 16.81 18.97
N THR A 58 5.26 16.22 18.41
CA THR A 58 3.96 16.09 19.08
C THR A 58 3.97 15.00 20.16
N ILE A 59 4.92 14.07 20.10
CA ILE A 59 5.09 13.02 21.10
C ILE A 59 5.84 13.58 22.31
N THR A 60 5.14 13.74 23.44
CA THR A 60 5.73 14.21 24.69
C THR A 60 6.13 13.02 25.56
N ILE A 61 7.40 12.93 25.96
CA ILE A 61 7.85 11.96 26.96
C ILE A 61 7.65 12.56 28.35
N ALA A 62 6.76 11.96 29.14
CA ALA A 62 6.72 12.22 30.57
C ALA A 62 7.92 11.51 31.22
N MET A 63 8.93 12.28 31.63
CA MET A 63 9.99 11.77 32.50
C MET A 63 9.42 11.56 33.90
N ASN A 64 9.74 10.43 34.53
CA ASN A 64 9.59 10.28 35.97
C ASN A 64 10.56 11.28 36.65
N ASP A 65 10.25 11.75 37.87
CA ASP A 65 10.88 12.89 38.58
C ASP A 65 12.41 12.84 38.84
N CYS A 66 13.18 12.03 38.09
CA CYS A 66 14.61 11.78 38.25
C CYS A 66 15.53 12.94 37.82
N GLY A 67 15.02 14.13 37.52
CA GLY A 67 15.84 15.34 37.32
C GLY A 67 16.76 15.35 36.09
N GLU A 68 16.72 14.32 35.25
CA GLU A 68 17.46 14.30 33.98
C GLU A 68 16.69 15.08 32.91
N PRO A 69 17.35 16.00 32.17
CA PRO A 69 16.71 16.69 31.07
C PRO A 69 16.35 15.69 29.96
N PRO A 70 15.19 15.86 29.28
CA PRO A 70 14.83 14.98 28.18
C PRO A 70 15.90 15.01 27.08
N PRO A 71 16.18 13.86 26.42
CA PRO A 71 17.07 13.85 25.28
C PRO A 71 16.54 14.82 24.22
N GLN A 72 17.44 15.54 23.54
CA GLN A 72 17.04 16.60 22.59
C GLN A 72 16.21 16.07 21.41
N GLN A 73 16.35 14.79 21.07
CA GLN A 73 15.58 14.12 20.02
C GLN A 73 15.19 12.71 20.48
N PRO A 74 14.17 12.59 21.35
CA PRO A 74 13.80 11.32 21.96
C PRO A 74 13.40 10.24 20.95
N PHE A 75 12.97 10.66 19.75
CA PHE A 75 12.47 9.78 18.69
C PHE A 75 13.32 9.81 17.43
N ALA A 76 14.55 10.34 17.44
CA ALA A 76 15.41 10.38 16.24
C ALA A 76 15.60 8.99 15.63
N HIS A 77 15.85 7.97 16.46
CA HIS A 77 15.99 6.60 16.00
C HIS A 77 14.69 6.05 15.41
N LEU A 78 13.54 6.37 16.01
CA LEU A 78 12.24 5.95 15.48
C LEU A 78 11.95 6.64 14.14
N GLY A 79 12.22 7.93 14.01
CA GLY A 79 12.12 8.66 12.75
C GLY A 79 12.95 8.00 11.65
N ASN A 80 14.21 7.68 11.94
CA ASN A 80 15.08 6.99 10.99
C ASN A 80 14.54 5.60 10.59
N VAL A 81 14.01 4.81 11.53
CA VAL A 81 13.42 3.50 11.23
C VAL A 81 12.20 3.67 10.32
N LEU A 82 11.33 4.63 10.61
CA LEU A 82 10.14 4.91 9.81
C LEU A 82 10.49 5.40 8.41
N SER A 83 11.45 6.31 8.25
CA SER A 83 11.90 6.78 6.93
C SER A 83 12.57 5.68 6.11
N ASN A 84 13.32 4.78 6.74
CA ASN A 84 13.85 3.61 6.02
C ASN A 84 12.72 2.67 5.58
N TYR A 85 11.70 2.51 6.43
CA TYR A 85 10.56 1.66 6.07
C TYR A 85 9.71 2.27 4.95
N GLU A 86 9.52 3.58 4.96
CA GLU A 86 8.90 4.33 3.85
C GLU A 86 9.60 4.03 2.52
N GLN A 87 10.94 4.08 2.48
CA GLN A 87 11.69 3.76 1.28
C GLN A 87 11.46 2.32 0.81
N VAL A 88 11.46 1.35 1.73
CA VAL A 88 11.18 -0.05 1.42
C VAL A 88 9.77 -0.23 0.84
N LEU A 89 8.78 0.52 1.36
CA LEU A 89 7.41 0.48 0.83
C LEU A 89 7.33 1.07 -0.58
N PHE A 90 8.04 2.16 -0.88
CA PHE A 90 8.13 2.70 -2.24
C PHE A 90 8.72 1.69 -3.21
N ASP A 91 9.85 1.07 -2.86
CA ASP A 91 10.51 0.08 -3.70
C ASP A 91 9.60 -1.14 -3.93
N ARG A 92 8.89 -1.59 -2.89
CA ARG A 92 7.96 -2.72 -2.98
C ARG A 92 6.74 -2.42 -3.85
N ILE A 93 6.16 -1.21 -3.74
CA ILE A 93 5.05 -0.78 -4.60
C ILE A 93 5.50 -0.78 -6.05
N ALA A 94 6.67 -0.21 -6.36
CA ALA A 94 7.20 -0.15 -7.71
C ALA A 94 7.46 -1.56 -8.30
N GLU A 95 8.00 -2.48 -7.51
CA GLU A 95 8.20 -3.88 -7.92
C GLU A 95 6.87 -4.57 -8.27
N LEU A 96 5.85 -4.38 -7.44
CA LEU A 96 4.54 -4.97 -7.64
C LEU A 96 3.79 -4.36 -8.84
N GLU A 97 3.88 -3.04 -9.02
CA GLU A 97 3.30 -2.35 -10.18
C GLU A 97 3.95 -2.82 -11.48
N TYR A 98 5.28 -3.01 -11.48
CA TYR A 98 6.00 -3.62 -12.59
C TYR A 98 5.55 -5.06 -12.86
N GLU A 99 5.44 -5.90 -11.82
CA GLU A 99 4.96 -7.28 -11.99
C GLU A 99 3.53 -7.30 -12.56
N GLN A 100 2.65 -6.42 -12.10
CA GLN A 100 1.29 -6.29 -12.60
C GLN A 100 1.25 -5.90 -14.09
N GLU A 101 2.09 -4.94 -14.51
CA GLU A 101 2.20 -4.50 -15.91
C GLU A 101 2.69 -5.63 -16.82
N MET A 102 3.68 -6.41 -16.37
CA MET A 102 4.20 -7.54 -17.12
C MET A 102 3.16 -8.65 -17.33
N LEU A 103 2.25 -8.86 -16.38
CA LEU A 103 1.16 -9.83 -16.50
C LEU A 103 -0.03 -9.29 -17.31
N SER A 104 -0.21 -7.97 -17.35
CA SER A 104 -1.31 -7.31 -18.06
C SER A 104 -0.96 -7.02 -19.53
N SER A 105 0.31 -7.08 -19.90
CA SER A 105 0.77 -6.93 -21.27
C SER A 105 0.34 -8.16 -22.08
N PRO A 106 -0.41 -8.01 -23.19
CA PRO A 106 -0.58 -9.12 -24.10
C PRO A 106 0.81 -9.55 -24.53
N ALA A 107 1.12 -10.85 -24.45
CA ALA A 107 2.29 -11.37 -25.12
C ALA A 107 2.18 -10.90 -26.56
N ASP A 108 3.05 -9.99 -26.98
CA ASP A 108 3.15 -9.60 -28.37
C ASP A 108 3.19 -10.90 -29.16
N ASP A 109 2.17 -11.06 -30.01
CA ASP A 109 2.08 -12.10 -31.02
C ASP A 109 3.31 -11.91 -31.92
N GLN A 110 4.45 -12.44 -31.49
CA GLN A 110 5.67 -12.54 -32.28
C GLN A 110 5.47 -13.64 -33.31
N GLY A 111 4.55 -13.38 -34.23
CA GLY A 111 4.57 -13.94 -35.56
C GLY A 111 5.73 -13.33 -36.33
N TYR A 112 6.88 -14.01 -36.28
CA TYR A 112 7.92 -13.94 -37.30
C TYR A 112 8.21 -15.35 -37.82
#